data_AF-A0A534HWQ5-F1
#
_entry.id   AF-A0A534HWQ5-F1
#
_cell.length_a   1.000
_cell.length_b   1.000
_cell.length_c   1.000
_cell.angle_alpha   90.00
_cell.angle_beta   90.00
_cell.angle_gamma   90.00
#
_symmetry.space_group_name_H-M   'P 1'
#
loop_
_entity.id
_entity.type
_entity.pdbx_description
1 polymer ?
#
loop_
_entity_poly.entity_id
_entity_poly.type
_entity_poly.pdbx_seq_one_letter_code
_entity_poly.pdbx_strand_id
1 'polypeptide(L)'
;MRGRYLFRAGRKDHKFEVLEIRPDGLRLLVPRRTVLAAWGAALAIAYYVGSQLLLSAMLASRPANLSVGALIALLIPIWLIGAPALVGLVAVKTLPWAAALWPRKAIPLEIGAIEPHRLNHWIWVSAEGEDMWVQVEGLGGKVTSALNRVNRIRGPDMSIG
;
A
#
# COMPACT_ATOMS: atom_id res chain seq x y z
N MET A 1 -6.82 -14.08 12.49
CA MET A 1 -6.54 -13.70 11.09
C MET A 1 -5.09 -14.04 10.67
N ARG A 2 -4.60 -15.26 10.95
CA ARG A 2 -3.21 -15.67 10.68
C ARG A 2 -3.20 -16.60 9.47
N GLY A 3 -2.69 -16.14 8.32
CA GLY A 3 -2.53 -17.02 7.16
C GLY A 3 -2.24 -16.33 5.83
N ARG A 4 -2.60 -15.04 5.67
CA ARG A 4 -2.33 -14.30 4.43
C ARG A 4 -1.23 -13.26 4.61
N TYR A 5 -0.34 -13.16 3.62
CA TYR A 5 0.60 -12.05 3.48
C TYR A 5 0.17 -11.19 2.30
N LEU A 6 0.20 -9.87 2.49
CA LEU A 6 -0.15 -8.90 1.46
C LEU A 6 1.08 -8.07 1.14
N PHE A 7 1.48 -8.08 -0.12
CA PHE A 7 2.58 -7.28 -0.63
C PHE A 7 2.07 -6.38 -1.74
N ARG A 8 2.58 -5.16 -1.81
CA ARG A 8 2.28 -4.31 -2.95
C ARG A 8 2.96 -4.89 -4.17
N ALA A 9 2.22 -4.97 -5.25
CA ALA A 9 2.68 -5.54 -6.50
C ALA A 9 2.29 -4.64 -7.68
N GLY A 10 2.97 -4.81 -8.79
CA GLY A 10 2.56 -4.17 -10.02
C GLY A 10 3.12 -4.87 -11.23
N ARG A 11 2.25 -5.11 -12.20
CA ARG A 11 2.67 -5.26 -13.58
C ARG A 11 3.29 -3.95 -14.07
N LYS A 12 4.12 -4.02 -15.12
CA LYS A 12 4.90 -2.90 -15.67
C LYS A 12 4.09 -1.58 -15.80
N ASP A 13 2.79 -1.70 -16.09
CA ASP A 13 1.86 -0.56 -16.25
C ASP A 13 0.80 -0.39 -15.12
N HIS A 14 0.80 -1.24 -14.09
CA HIS A 14 -0.22 -1.25 -13.03
C HIS A 14 0.40 -1.26 -11.61
N LYS A 15 0.90 -0.10 -11.16
CA LYS A 15 1.65 0.07 -9.87
C LYS A 15 0.83 0.00 -8.57
N PHE A 16 -0.43 -0.42 -8.64
CA PHE A 16 -1.35 -0.43 -7.49
C PHE A 16 -1.93 -1.81 -7.18
N GLU A 17 -1.42 -2.86 -7.82
CA GLU A 17 -1.88 -4.22 -7.56
C GLU A 17 -1.35 -4.72 -6.20
N VAL A 18 -1.95 -5.77 -5.67
CA VAL A 18 -1.56 -6.35 -4.38
C VAL A 18 -1.41 -7.84 -4.54
N LEU A 19 -0.20 -8.34 -4.31
CA LEU A 19 0.04 -9.77 -4.24
C LEU A 19 -0.45 -10.28 -2.89
N GLU A 20 -1.47 -11.12 -2.92
CA GLU A 20 -1.94 -11.88 -1.78
C GLU A 20 -1.36 -13.28 -1.83
N ILE A 21 -0.56 -13.60 -0.80
CA ILE A 21 0.02 -14.92 -0.59
C ILE A 21 -0.78 -15.60 0.51
N ARG A 22 -1.54 -16.63 0.17
CA ARG A 22 -2.31 -17.45 1.11
C ARG A 22 -1.72 -18.87 1.21
N PRO A 23 -2.12 -19.68 2.21
CA PRO A 23 -1.65 -21.06 2.32
C PRO A 23 -2.11 -21.94 1.15
N ASP A 24 -3.27 -21.63 0.56
CA ASP A 24 -3.89 -22.32 -0.58
C ASP A 24 -3.31 -21.88 -1.95
N GLY A 25 -2.65 -20.73 -2.02
CA GLY A 25 -2.05 -20.25 -3.26
C GLY A 25 -1.78 -18.75 -3.31
N LEU A 26 -1.39 -18.28 -4.49
CA LEU A 26 -1.12 -16.87 -4.76
C LEU A 26 -2.19 -16.25 -5.62
N ARG A 27 -2.52 -15.00 -5.33
CA ARG A 27 -3.47 -14.22 -6.12
C ARG A 27 -3.01 -12.77 -6.26
N LEU A 28 -3.20 -12.20 -7.45
CA LEU A 28 -3.05 -10.77 -7.68
C LEU A 28 -4.40 -10.10 -7.50
N LEU A 29 -4.48 -9.16 -6.56
CA LEU A 29 -5.66 -8.36 -6.30
C LEU A 29 -5.54 -7.03 -7.04
N VAL A 30 -6.48 -6.78 -7.96
CA VAL A 30 -6.57 -5.53 -8.71
C VAL A 30 -7.56 -4.61 -7.99
N PRO A 31 -7.15 -3.47 -7.42
CA PRO A 31 -8.08 -2.56 -6.76
C PRO A 31 -9.08 -1.92 -7.72
N ARG A 32 -10.25 -1.56 -7.19
CA ARG A 32 -11.20 -0.68 -7.91
C ARG A 32 -10.63 0.74 -7.94
N ARG A 33 -10.60 1.37 -9.12
CA ARG A 33 -10.23 2.79 -9.29
C ARG A 33 -11.07 3.72 -8.40
N THR A 34 -12.32 3.35 -8.14
CA THR A 34 -13.22 4.10 -7.25
C THR A 34 -12.77 4.11 -5.80
N VAL A 35 -12.16 3.02 -5.31
CA VAL A 35 -11.60 2.96 -3.95
C VAL A 35 -10.40 3.89 -3.85
N LEU A 36 -9.53 3.91 -4.86
CA LEU A 36 -8.39 4.84 -4.94
C LEU A 36 -8.86 6.31 -4.94
N ALA A 37 -9.87 6.62 -5.75
CA ALA A 37 -10.45 7.96 -5.82
C ALA A 37 -11.16 8.37 -4.53
N ALA A 38 -11.92 7.46 -3.90
CA ALA A 38 -12.62 7.72 -2.65
C ALA A 38 -11.63 7.98 -1.49
N TRP A 39 -10.51 7.24 -1.43
CA TRP A 39 -9.45 7.51 -0.47
C TRP A 39 -8.77 8.85 -0.70
N GLY A 40 -8.47 9.19 -1.96
CA GLY A 40 -7.95 10.52 -2.32
C GLY A 40 -8.90 11.64 -1.91
N ALA A 41 -10.20 11.49 -2.19
CA ALA A 41 -11.23 12.45 -1.81
C ALA A 41 -11.37 12.58 -0.28
N ALA A 42 -11.36 11.46 0.45
CA ALA A 42 -11.43 11.47 1.92
C ALA A 42 -10.22 12.19 2.53
N LEU A 43 -9.01 11.96 2.00
CA LEU A 43 -7.80 12.67 2.43
C LEU A 43 -7.86 14.16 2.10
N ALA A 44 -8.36 14.53 0.92
CA ALA A 44 -8.57 15.93 0.54
C ALA A 44 -9.58 16.63 1.45
N ILE A 45 -10.69 15.97 1.79
CA ILE A 45 -11.69 16.49 2.73
C ILE A 45 -11.08 16.63 4.13
N ALA A 46 -10.36 15.62 4.63
CA ALA A 46 -9.71 15.69 5.94
C ALA A 46 -8.69 16.85 6.01
N TYR A 47 -7.90 17.03 4.95
CA TYR A 47 -6.97 18.15 4.84
C TYR A 47 -7.70 19.51 4.78
N TYR A 48 -8.77 19.61 4.00
CA TYR A 48 -9.58 20.82 3.90
C TYR A 48 -10.22 21.19 5.24
N VAL A 49 -10.93 20.24 5.88
CA VAL A 49 -11.57 20.43 7.19
C VAL A 49 -10.54 20.78 8.25
N GLY A 50 -9.40 20.08 8.29
CA GLY A 50 -8.31 20.38 9.21
C GLY A 50 -7.73 21.77 9.00
N SER A 51 -7.60 22.22 7.74
CA SER A 51 -7.14 23.57 7.40
C SER A 51 -8.13 24.64 7.85
N GLN A 52 -9.44 24.40 7.72
CA GLN A 52 -10.47 25.32 8.21
C GLN A 52 -10.49 25.41 9.74
N LEU A 53 -10.27 24.30 10.44
CA LEU A 53 -10.14 24.28 11.90
C LEU A 53 -8.90 25.03 12.38
N LEU A 54 -7.76 24.85 11.69
CA LEU A 54 -6.54 25.60 11.98
C LEU A 54 -6.76 27.10 11.80
N LEU A 55 -7.35 27.51 10.66
CA LEU A 55 -7.67 28.90 10.37
C LEU A 55 -8.64 29.51 11.41
N SER A 56 -9.68 28.76 11.78
CA SER A 56 -10.64 29.18 12.82
C SER A 56 -9.95 29.36 14.18
N ALA A 57 -9.01 28.47 14.53
CA ALA A 57 -8.20 28.61 15.73
C ALA A 57 -7.26 29.84 15.67
N MET A 58 -6.69 30.17 14.51
CA MET A 58 -5.90 31.39 14.31
C MET A 58 -6.75 32.65 14.53
N LEU A 59 -7.94 32.69 13.95
CA LEU A 59 -8.85 33.84 14.04
C LEU A 59 -9.45 34.01 15.44
N ALA A 60 -9.68 32.89 16.16
CA ALA A 60 -10.19 32.91 17.52
C ALA A 60 -9.12 33.28 18.57
N SER A 61 -7.83 33.06 18.27
CA SER A 61 -6.75 33.51 19.13
C SER A 61 -6.60 35.03 19.06
N ARG A 62 -7.21 35.75 20.01
CA ARG A 62 -7.05 37.21 20.19
C ARG A 62 -5.57 37.58 20.33
N PRO A 63 -5.13 38.78 19.88
CA PRO A 63 -3.71 39.18 19.83
C PRO A 63 -3.04 39.40 21.20
N ALA A 64 -3.65 38.97 22.31
CA ALA A 64 -3.16 39.23 23.67
C ALA A 64 -2.21 38.15 24.23
N ASN A 65 -2.16 36.93 23.65
CA ASN A 65 -1.31 35.84 24.16
C ASN A 65 -0.24 35.42 23.13
N LEU A 66 0.96 36.00 23.28
CA LEU A 66 2.18 35.68 22.50
C LEU A 66 2.49 34.17 22.45
N SER A 67 2.20 33.44 23.54
CA SER A 67 2.40 31.98 23.64
C SER A 67 1.46 31.18 22.73
N VAL A 68 0.22 31.64 22.53
CA VAL A 68 -0.76 30.99 21.64
C VAL A 68 -0.44 31.30 20.17
N GLY A 69 -0.06 32.55 19.88
CA GLY A 69 0.38 32.95 18.53
C GLY A 69 1.64 32.19 18.07
N ALA A 70 2.63 32.01 18.95
CA ALA A 70 3.83 31.23 18.64
C ALA A 70 3.54 29.74 18.41
N LEU A 71 2.62 29.14 19.19
CA LEU A 71 2.20 27.74 18.99
C LEU A 71 1.51 27.55 17.64
N ILE A 72 0.62 28.47 17.27
CA ILE A 72 -0.09 28.43 15.98
C ILE A 72 0.88 28.66 14.81
N ALA A 73 1.84 29.58 14.93
CA ALA A 73 2.88 29.80 13.93
C ALA A 73 3.75 28.55 13.70
N LEU A 74 3.97 27.75 14.73
CA LEU A 74 4.70 26.48 14.67
C LEU A 74 3.85 25.34 14.05
N LEU A 75 2.52 25.39 14.22
CA LEU A 75 1.58 24.43 13.64
C LEU A 75 1.39 24.62 12.12
N ILE A 76 1.53 25.85 11.60
CA ILE A 76 1.40 26.13 10.16
C ILE A 76 2.35 25.29 9.28
N PRO A 77 3.68 25.29 9.49
CA PRO A 77 4.58 24.50 8.65
C PRO A 77 4.38 22.99 8.82
N ILE A 78 4.03 22.55 10.04
CA ILE A 78 3.68 21.14 10.31
C ILE A 78 2.43 20.74 9.52
N TRP A 79 1.46 21.64 9.39
CA TRP A 79 0.22 21.35 8.67
C TRP A 79 0.35 21.49 7.15
N LEU A 80 1.09 22.48 6.66
CA LEU A 80 1.31 22.70 5.22
C LEU A 80 2.28 21.69 4.58
N ILE A 81 3.27 21.22 5.34
CA ILE A 81 4.31 20.32 4.81
C ILE A 81 4.20 18.93 5.44
N GLY A 82 4.07 18.88 6.76
CA GLY A 82 4.00 17.62 7.50
C GLY A 82 2.72 16.83 7.22
N ALA A 83 1.55 17.48 7.16
CA ALA A 83 0.29 16.76 6.94
C ALA A 83 0.18 16.14 5.54
N PRO A 84 0.51 16.83 4.42
CA PRO A 84 0.54 16.19 3.11
C PRO A 84 1.58 15.06 3.01
N ALA A 85 2.75 15.22 3.64
CA ALA A 85 3.78 14.18 3.66
C ALA A 85 3.33 12.94 4.45
N LEU A 86 2.71 13.15 5.62
CA LEU A 86 2.15 12.07 6.44
C LEU A 86 0.98 11.38 5.73
N VAL A 87 0.10 12.16 5.10
CA VAL A 87 -1.03 11.66 4.31
C VAL A 87 -0.54 10.85 3.11
N GLY A 88 0.46 11.33 2.39
CA GLY A 88 1.10 10.59 1.30
C GLY A 88 1.72 9.29 1.78
N LEU A 89 2.43 9.32 2.92
CA LEU A 89 3.02 8.13 3.53
C LEU A 89 1.96 7.10 3.97
N VAL A 90 0.88 7.57 4.60
CA VAL A 90 -0.24 6.72 5.03
C VAL A 90 -0.92 6.12 3.82
N ALA A 91 -1.25 6.93 2.80
CA ALA A 91 -1.82 6.45 1.55
C ALA A 91 -0.97 5.35 0.92
N VAL A 92 0.34 5.53 0.79
CA VAL A 92 1.24 4.51 0.21
C VAL A 92 1.22 3.20 1.01
N LYS A 93 1.13 3.28 2.35
CA LYS A 93 1.13 2.10 3.23
C LYS A 93 -0.23 1.42 3.35
N THR A 94 -1.33 2.17 3.34
CA THR A 94 -2.67 1.64 3.61
C THR A 94 -3.47 1.35 2.35
N LEU A 95 -3.18 1.98 1.21
CA LEU A 95 -3.81 1.65 -0.09
C LEU A 95 -3.74 0.15 -0.40
N PRO A 96 -2.57 -0.53 -0.29
CA PRO A 96 -2.48 -1.95 -0.61
C PRO A 96 -3.36 -2.81 0.31
N TRP A 97 -3.53 -2.39 1.56
CA TRP A 97 -4.35 -3.13 2.52
C TRP A 97 -5.84 -2.87 2.33
N ALA A 98 -6.22 -1.63 2.03
CA ALA A 98 -7.59 -1.28 1.66
C ALA A 98 -8.00 -1.93 0.33
N ALA A 99 -7.09 -2.00 -0.64
CA ALA A 99 -7.26 -2.71 -1.91
C ALA A 99 -7.52 -4.20 -1.73
N ALA A 100 -6.92 -4.82 -0.71
CA ALA A 100 -7.16 -6.22 -0.38
C ALA A 100 -8.53 -6.50 0.25
N LEU A 101 -9.22 -5.48 0.79
CA LEU A 101 -10.56 -5.64 1.36
C LEU A 101 -11.64 -5.67 0.27
N TRP A 102 -11.50 -4.86 -0.79
CA TRP A 102 -12.47 -4.79 -1.90
C TRP A 102 -11.80 -4.82 -3.28
N PRO A 103 -11.23 -5.97 -3.69
CA PRO A 103 -10.65 -6.12 -5.01
C PRO A 103 -11.73 -6.05 -6.10
N ARG A 104 -11.39 -5.46 -7.25
CA ARG A 104 -12.22 -5.54 -8.47
C ARG A 104 -12.16 -6.95 -9.05
N LYS A 105 -10.95 -7.50 -9.10
CA LYS A 105 -10.62 -8.81 -9.66
C LYS A 105 -9.52 -9.43 -8.79
N ALA A 106 -9.64 -10.72 -8.53
CA ALA A 106 -8.61 -11.53 -7.91
C ALA A 106 -8.15 -12.57 -8.95
N ILE A 107 -6.90 -12.47 -9.40
CA ILE A 107 -6.35 -13.30 -10.45
C ILE A 107 -5.46 -14.37 -9.79
N PRO A 108 -5.78 -15.66 -9.88
CA PRO A 108 -4.88 -16.70 -9.37
C PRO A 108 -3.57 -16.68 -10.15
N LEU A 109 -2.46 -16.88 -9.44
CA LEU A 109 -1.12 -16.87 -10.01
C LEU A 109 -0.44 -18.22 -9.78
N GLU A 110 0.23 -18.72 -10.81
CA GLU A 110 1.18 -19.82 -10.72
C GLU A 110 2.59 -19.26 -10.76
N ILE A 111 3.45 -19.62 -9.79
CA ILE A 111 4.82 -19.11 -9.75
C ILE A 111 5.68 -20.00 -10.65
N GLY A 112 6.34 -19.39 -11.63
CA GLY A 112 7.43 -20.05 -12.37
C GLY A 112 8.78 -19.80 -11.71
N ALA A 113 9.17 -18.54 -11.53
CA ALA A 113 10.49 -18.17 -10.99
C ALA A 113 10.43 -16.90 -10.13
N ILE A 114 11.41 -16.74 -9.25
CA ILE A 114 11.53 -15.56 -8.38
C ILE A 114 12.95 -15.02 -8.53
N GLU A 115 13.06 -13.75 -8.92
CA GLU A 115 14.31 -13.00 -8.96
C GLU A 115 14.34 -12.01 -7.77
N PRO A 116 15.09 -12.35 -6.70
CA PRO A 116 15.10 -11.55 -5.50
C PRO A 116 16.00 -10.32 -5.64
N HIS A 117 15.52 -9.13 -5.27
CA HIS A 117 16.39 -7.98 -4.97
C HIS A 117 16.15 -7.42 -3.56
N ARG A 118 16.92 -6.42 -3.14
CA ARG A 118 16.88 -5.93 -1.75
C ARG A 118 15.51 -5.39 -1.32
N LEU A 119 14.87 -4.60 -2.19
CA LEU A 119 13.64 -3.86 -1.88
C LEU A 119 12.47 -4.14 -2.84
N ASN A 120 12.77 -4.62 -4.05
CA ASN A 120 11.81 -4.97 -5.08
C ASN A 120 12.14 -6.37 -5.59
N HIS A 121 11.16 -7.25 -5.74
CA HIS A 121 11.35 -8.62 -6.22
C HIS A 121 10.60 -8.76 -7.52
N TRP A 122 11.21 -9.39 -8.51
CA TRP A 122 10.49 -9.76 -9.72
C TRP A 122 10.06 -11.21 -9.57
N ILE A 123 8.76 -11.45 -9.74
CA ILE A 123 8.20 -12.80 -9.70
C ILE A 123 7.64 -13.09 -11.09
N TRP A 124 8.17 -14.13 -11.72
CA TRP A 124 7.62 -14.67 -12.96
C TRP A 124 6.42 -15.51 -12.59
N VAL A 125 5.25 -15.08 -13.06
CA VAL A 125 3.98 -15.73 -12.78
C VAL A 125 3.23 -16.01 -14.07
N SER A 126 2.52 -17.13 -14.11
CA SER A 126 1.52 -17.43 -15.13
C SER A 126 0.14 -17.08 -14.59
N ALA A 127 -0.64 -16.34 -15.37
CA ALA A 127 -1.97 -15.89 -15.00
C ALA A 127 -2.87 -15.89 -16.23
N GLU A 128 -4.02 -16.57 -16.16
CA GLU A 128 -5.00 -16.61 -17.25
C GLU A 128 -4.42 -17.08 -18.62
N GLY A 129 -3.36 -17.90 -18.60
CA GLY A 129 -2.69 -18.39 -19.80
C GLY A 129 -1.61 -17.46 -20.36
N GLU A 130 -1.30 -16.35 -19.66
CA GLU A 130 -0.21 -15.44 -20.01
C GLU A 130 0.89 -15.47 -18.94
N ASP A 131 2.14 -15.56 -19.38
CA ASP A 131 3.30 -15.47 -18.51
C ASP A 131 3.77 -14.02 -18.40
N MET A 132 4.05 -13.57 -17.18
CA MET A 132 4.44 -12.20 -16.93
C MET A 132 5.28 -11.99 -15.68
N TRP A 133 6.10 -10.95 -15.73
CA TRP A 133 6.83 -10.44 -14.57
C TRP A 133 5.95 -9.51 -13.73
N VAL A 134 5.81 -9.84 -12.45
CA VAL A 134 5.17 -8.98 -11.44
C VAL A 134 6.25 -8.45 -10.50
N GLN A 135 6.34 -7.12 -10.40
CA GLN A 135 7.22 -6.47 -9.44
C GLN A 135 6.52 -6.45 -8.08
N VAL A 136 7.18 -6.92 -7.03
CA VAL A 136 6.67 -6.97 -5.66
C VAL A 136 7.55 -6.12 -4.77
N GLU A 137 6.98 -5.10 -4.14
CA GLU A 137 7.69 -4.23 -3.20
C GLU A 137 7.73 -4.89 -1.81
N GLY A 138 8.93 -5.04 -1.24
CA GLY A 138 9.09 -5.61 0.09
C GLY A 138 10.51 -6.02 0.45
N LEU A 139 10.78 -6.10 1.76
CA LEU A 139 12.04 -6.64 2.27
C LEU A 139 12.17 -8.10 1.84
N GLY A 140 13.29 -8.45 1.18
CA GLY A 140 13.49 -9.79 0.63
C GLY A 140 13.31 -10.93 1.63
N GLY A 141 13.82 -10.77 2.84
CA GLY A 141 13.61 -11.78 3.89
C GLY A 141 12.13 -12.06 4.17
N LYS A 142 11.23 -11.07 4.09
CA LYS A 142 9.79 -11.26 4.31
C LYS A 142 9.09 -11.87 3.10
N VAL A 143 9.43 -11.41 1.89
CA VAL A 143 8.83 -11.90 0.64
C VAL A 143 9.24 -13.35 0.41
N THR A 144 10.53 -13.66 0.48
CA THR A 144 11.06 -15.03 0.33
C THR A 144 10.53 -15.96 1.43
N SER A 145 10.41 -15.50 2.69
CA SER A 145 9.83 -16.32 3.76
C SER A 145 8.35 -16.64 3.53
N ALA A 146 7.57 -15.69 3.00
CA ALA A 146 6.16 -15.91 2.67
C ALA A 146 6.01 -16.88 1.49
N LEU A 147 6.84 -16.74 0.45
CA LEU A 147 6.85 -17.63 -0.72
C LEU A 147 7.30 -19.06 -0.34
N ASN A 148 8.37 -19.19 0.44
CA ASN A 148 8.85 -20.49 0.94
C ASN A 148 7.81 -21.20 1.80
N ARG A 149 6.97 -20.45 2.53
CA ARG A 149 5.89 -21.03 3.34
C ARG A 149 4.79 -21.62 2.45
N VAL A 150 4.49 -21.02 1.30
CA VAL A 150 3.55 -21.59 0.31
C VAL A 150 4.14 -22.82 -0.36
N ASN A 151 5.40 -22.77 -0.80
CA ASN A 151 6.06 -23.92 -1.42
C ASN A 151 6.15 -25.14 -0.48
N ARG A 152 6.40 -24.93 0.82
CA ARG A 152 6.38 -26.03 1.80
C ARG A 152 5.00 -26.65 2.00
N ILE A 153 3.93 -25.85 1.90
CA ILE A 153 2.55 -26.34 2.07
C ILE A 153 2.05 -27.05 0.81
N ARG A 154 2.48 -26.62 -0.38
CA ARG A 154 2.18 -27.29 -1.66
C ARG A 154 3.00 -28.56 -1.92
N GLY A 155 3.97 -28.89 -1.05
CA GLY A 155 4.85 -30.04 -1.21
C GLY A 155 6.01 -29.76 -2.18
N PRO A 156 7.14 -30.48 -2.05
CA PRO A 156 8.36 -30.25 -2.83
C PRO A 156 8.31 -30.71 -4.30
N ASP A 157 7.14 -31.00 -4.88
CA ASP A 157 7.03 -31.61 -6.21
C ASP A 157 7.12 -30.64 -7.40
N MET A 158 7.45 -29.37 -7.16
CA MET A 158 7.90 -28.46 -8.22
C MET A 158 9.35 -28.07 -7.99
N SER A 159 10.22 -29.08 -8.03
CA SER A 159 11.64 -28.87 -8.28
C SER A 159 11.80 -28.25 -9.66
N ILE A 160 12.33 -27.03 -9.64
CA ILE A 160 13.14 -26.39 -10.68
C ILE A 160 13.76 -27.46 -11.60
N GLY A 161 13.25 -27.53 -12.82
CA GLY A 161 13.87 -28.19 -13.97
C GLY A 161 14.29 -27.13 -14.98
#